data_AF-A0A0B7F989-F1
#
_entry.id   AF-A0A0B7F989-F1
#
_cell.length_a   1.000
_cell.length_b   1.000
_cell.length_c   1.000
_cell.angle_alpha   90.00
_cell.angle_beta   90.00
_cell.angle_gamma   90.00
#
_symmetry.space_group_name_H-M   'P 1'
#
loop_
_entity.id
_entity.type
_entity.pdbx_description
1 polymer ?
#
loop_
_entity_poly.entity_id
_entity_poly.type
_entity_poly.pdbx_seq_one_letter_code
_entity_poly.pdbx_strand_id
1 'polypeptide(L)'
;MPNLRDLSLFGFSTFGSLNLSDCPFKLRSLLVTPPTDSNIAGLIRNQPTIVDLNLAAFTLSHQCVNTDYFLDSKMLPELRTITGCPKTIATLAPGRPVTHVIMRTCSVHNNYKADIDRSVVSLDRTSAPIQILHFDFDKYPEINAWDFVGVLKTTKAPLSLERLTIRVTLLDFATQQAKNPNYITELAQLLQGFTCLRYFEVEEAEHGLIEEQPSSREVIDMVFAVLERQTDLSALWKGSCPTLTTLKLFDKTIF
;
A
#
# COMPACT_ATOMS: atom_id res chain seq x y z
N MET A 1 22.51 -5.14 23.12
CA MET A 1 22.59 -4.00 22.18
C MET A 1 21.63 -2.89 22.66
N PRO A 2 22.01 -2.06 23.64
CA PRO A 2 21.09 -1.06 24.24
C PRO A 2 20.63 0.02 23.25
N ASN A 3 21.41 0.27 22.19
CA ASN A 3 21.12 1.29 21.18
C ASN A 3 20.41 0.75 19.93
N LEU A 4 19.93 -0.50 19.94
CA LEU A 4 19.23 -1.07 18.79
C LEU A 4 17.91 -0.32 18.55
N ARG A 5 17.76 0.30 17.38
CA ARG A 5 16.55 1.04 17.00
C ARG A 5 15.78 0.42 15.85
N ASP A 6 16.46 -0.33 15.00
CA ASP A 6 15.88 -0.92 13.80
C ASP A 6 16.14 -2.42 13.85
N LEU A 7 15.07 -3.21 13.78
CA LEU A 7 15.15 -4.66 13.85
C LEU A 7 14.40 -5.25 12.66
N SER A 8 15.06 -6.15 11.93
CA SER A 8 14.43 -6.94 10.88
C SER A 8 14.55 -8.41 11.21
N LEU A 9 13.40 -9.07 11.27
CA LEU A 9 13.26 -10.48 11.61
C LEU A 9 12.72 -11.22 10.39
N PHE A 10 13.58 -12.01 9.78
CA PHE A 10 13.27 -12.84 8.62
C PHE A 10 13.37 -14.32 9.01
N GLY A 11 12.39 -15.11 8.56
CA GLY A 11 12.42 -16.56 8.70
C GLY A 11 11.16 -17.11 9.35
N PHE A 12 10.71 -18.25 8.83
CA PHE A 12 9.60 -19.02 9.40
C PHE A 12 10.17 -19.84 10.56
N SER A 13 9.53 -19.80 11.73
CA SER A 13 9.75 -20.69 12.90
C SER A 13 10.87 -20.40 13.91
N THR A 14 11.71 -19.38 13.77
CA THR A 14 12.90 -19.21 14.65
C THR A 14 12.74 -18.35 15.90
N PHE A 15 11.58 -17.70 16.12
CA PHE A 15 11.42 -16.73 17.23
C PHE A 15 10.65 -17.26 18.45
N GLY A 16 10.10 -18.48 18.38
CA GLY A 16 9.32 -19.08 19.47
C GLY A 16 10.10 -19.26 20.78
N SER A 17 11.44 -19.25 20.74
CA SER A 17 12.33 -19.36 21.90
C SER A 17 12.96 -18.04 22.34
N LEU A 18 12.79 -16.94 21.60
CA LEU A 18 13.37 -15.66 22.00
C LEU A 18 12.46 -14.97 23.01
N ASN A 19 12.94 -14.84 24.25
CA ASN A 19 12.29 -14.00 25.24
C ASN A 19 12.58 -12.53 24.93
N LEU A 20 11.71 -11.92 24.14
CA LEU A 20 11.82 -10.53 23.68
C LEU A 20 11.03 -9.54 24.55
N SER A 21 10.42 -9.99 25.65
CA SER A 21 9.60 -9.12 26.50
C SER A 21 10.41 -8.07 27.26
N ASP A 22 11.66 -8.38 27.63
CA ASP A 22 12.54 -7.52 28.44
C ASP A 22 13.78 -7.05 27.67
N CYS A 23 13.54 -6.44 26.51
CA CYS A 23 14.62 -5.88 25.70
C CYS A 23 15.11 -4.54 26.30
N PRO A 24 16.42 -4.36 26.55
CA PRO A 24 16.97 -3.12 27.12
C PRO A 24 17.02 -1.94 26.13
N PHE A 25 16.43 -2.12 24.94
CA PHE A 25 16.44 -1.16 23.84
C PHE A 25 15.02 -0.76 23.46
N LYS A 26 14.91 0.40 22.79
CA LYS A 26 13.66 0.98 22.30
C LYS A 26 13.70 1.03 20.77
N LEU A 27 12.86 0.22 20.15
CA LEU A 27 12.76 0.13 18.70
C LEU A 27 12.00 1.35 18.16
N ARG A 28 12.53 1.91 17.08
CA ARG A 28 11.88 2.88 16.19
C ARG A 28 11.26 2.16 15.00
N SER A 29 11.96 1.18 14.42
CA SER A 29 11.50 0.41 13.26
C SER A 29 11.53 -1.08 13.54
N LEU A 30 10.48 -1.77 13.13
CA LEU A 30 10.39 -3.22 13.19
C LEU A 30 9.83 -3.77 11.89
N LEU A 31 10.58 -4.68 11.27
CA LEU A 31 10.14 -5.51 10.16
C LEU A 31 10.08 -6.96 10.62
N VAL A 32 8.93 -7.60 10.46
CA VAL A 32 8.77 -9.03 10.74
C VAL A 32 8.06 -9.71 9.57
N THR A 33 8.67 -10.77 9.04
CA THR A 33 7.97 -11.68 8.14
C THR A 33 7.00 -12.56 8.93
N PRO A 34 5.71 -12.65 8.56
CA PRO A 34 4.77 -13.58 9.16
C PRO A 34 5.25 -15.04 9.15
N PRO A 35 4.74 -15.89 10.07
CA PRO A 35 3.67 -15.62 11.04
C PRO A 35 4.14 -14.79 12.23
N THR A 36 3.23 -14.01 12.79
CA THR A 36 3.44 -13.34 14.07
C THR A 36 2.85 -14.20 15.18
N ASP A 37 3.72 -14.78 16.02
CA ASP A 37 3.34 -15.51 17.21
C ASP A 37 3.13 -14.60 18.43
N SER A 38 2.82 -15.19 19.59
CA SER A 38 2.63 -14.46 20.84
C SER A 38 3.87 -13.74 21.34
N ASN A 39 5.08 -14.24 21.02
CA ASN A 39 6.34 -13.64 21.46
C ASN A 39 6.64 -12.37 20.68
N ILE A 40 6.51 -12.41 19.35
CA ILE A 40 6.63 -11.22 18.50
C ILE A 40 5.55 -10.21 18.87
N ALA A 41 4.31 -10.64 19.07
CA ALA A 41 3.26 -9.75 19.55
C ALA A 41 3.60 -9.11 20.91
N GLY A 42 4.19 -9.88 21.83
CA GLY A 42 4.70 -9.39 23.11
C GLY A 42 5.80 -8.34 22.96
N LEU A 43 6.76 -8.57 22.05
CA LEU A 43 7.78 -7.58 21.70
C LEU A 43 7.13 -6.28 21.21
N ILE A 44 6.21 -6.35 20.24
CA ILE A 44 5.56 -5.16 19.69
C ILE A 44 4.80 -4.41 20.80
N ARG A 45 4.09 -5.12 21.69
CA ARG A 45 3.37 -4.53 22.83
C ARG A 45 4.30 -3.78 23.79
N ASN A 46 5.50 -4.30 24.03
CA ASN A 46 6.47 -3.71 24.96
C ASN A 46 7.34 -2.60 24.32
N GLN A 47 7.08 -2.25 23.06
CA GLN A 47 7.86 -1.27 22.29
C GLN A 47 6.97 -0.08 21.83
N PRO A 48 6.54 0.80 22.76
CA PRO A 48 5.65 1.92 22.44
C PRO A 48 6.28 2.99 21.54
N THR A 49 7.61 2.96 21.36
CA THR A 49 8.40 3.89 20.55
C THR A 49 8.46 3.52 19.06
N ILE A 50 7.81 2.42 18.66
CA ILE A 50 7.80 2.01 17.25
C ILE A 50 7.02 3.05 16.45
N VAL A 51 7.73 3.61 15.47
CA VAL A 51 7.25 4.58 14.47
C VAL A 51 6.90 3.86 13.17
N ASP A 52 7.72 2.88 12.79
CA ASP A 52 7.62 2.15 11.53
C ASP A 52 7.42 0.66 11.80
N LEU A 53 6.28 0.10 11.38
CA LEU A 53 5.94 -1.31 11.59
C LEU A 53 5.62 -2.00 10.26
N ASN A 54 6.44 -2.98 9.89
CA ASN A 54 6.24 -3.78 8.70
C ASN A 54 5.92 -5.24 9.07
N LEU A 55 4.70 -5.65 8.73
CA LEU A 55 4.11 -6.96 8.98
C LEU A 55 3.67 -7.65 7.68
N ALA A 56 4.13 -7.17 6.53
CA ALA A 56 3.79 -7.81 5.25
C ALA A 56 4.56 -9.12 5.08
N ALA A 57 3.90 -10.11 4.47
CA ALA A 57 4.57 -11.30 3.98
C ALA A 57 5.41 -10.93 2.76
N PHE A 58 6.74 -11.01 2.90
CA PHE A 58 7.70 -10.87 1.79
C PHE A 58 7.86 -12.17 0.99
N THR A 59 7.18 -13.23 1.38
CA THR A 59 7.42 -14.59 0.92
C THR A 59 6.12 -15.32 0.59
N LEU A 60 6.21 -16.43 -0.15
CA LEU A 60 5.13 -17.35 -0.51
C LEU A 60 4.47 -18.07 0.69
N SER A 61 4.63 -17.54 1.91
CA SER A 61 4.05 -18.18 3.08
C SER A 61 2.53 -18.09 3.08
N HIS A 62 1.88 -19.23 3.29
CA HIS A 62 0.45 -19.32 3.58
C HIS A 62 0.14 -18.90 5.03
N GLN A 63 0.93 -17.99 5.62
CA GLN A 63 0.78 -17.53 6.99
C GLN A 63 0.74 -16.01 7.05
N CYS A 64 -0.11 -15.48 7.94
CA CYS A 64 -0.29 -14.05 8.14
C CYS A 64 -0.25 -13.73 9.64
N VAL A 65 -0.21 -12.44 9.96
CA VAL A 65 -0.25 -11.94 11.32
C VAL A 65 -1.61 -12.24 11.95
N ASN A 66 -1.60 -12.82 13.15
CA ASN A 66 -2.81 -12.88 13.97
C ASN A 66 -3.09 -11.48 14.55
N THR A 67 -4.16 -10.86 14.05
CA THR A 67 -4.55 -9.49 14.41
C THR A 67 -5.11 -9.36 15.84
N ASP A 68 -5.54 -10.46 16.45
CA ASP A 68 -6.16 -10.46 17.79
C ASP A 68 -5.19 -9.99 18.88
N TYR A 69 -3.88 -10.06 18.61
CA TYR A 69 -2.85 -9.56 19.51
C TYR A 69 -2.75 -8.02 19.58
N PHE A 70 -3.44 -7.29 18.71
CA PHE A 70 -3.25 -5.85 18.48
C PHE A 70 -4.52 -5.00 18.68
N LEU A 71 -5.52 -5.54 19.40
CA LEU A 71 -6.82 -4.89 19.58
C LEU A 71 -6.78 -3.65 20.50
N ASP A 72 -5.76 -3.50 21.34
CA ASP A 72 -5.60 -2.32 22.21
C ASP A 72 -5.13 -1.08 21.42
N SER A 73 -6.01 -0.10 21.25
CA SER A 73 -5.74 1.14 20.53
C SER A 73 -4.70 2.05 21.20
N LYS A 74 -4.37 1.82 22.49
CA LYS A 74 -3.30 2.55 23.20
C LYS A 74 -1.90 2.00 22.87
N MET A 75 -1.84 0.81 22.26
CA MET A 75 -0.61 0.21 21.81
C MET A 75 -0.03 1.00 20.63
N LEU A 76 1.29 1.14 20.56
CA LEU A 76 2.02 1.86 19.50
C LEU A 76 1.57 3.33 19.32
N PRO A 77 1.65 4.16 20.38
CA PRO A 77 1.21 5.56 20.35
C PRO A 77 2.02 6.44 19.38
N GLU A 78 3.20 6.01 18.95
CA GLU A 78 4.07 6.75 18.02
C GLU A 78 3.99 6.24 16.57
N LEU A 79 3.13 5.26 16.27
CA LEU A 79 3.06 4.61 14.96
C LEU A 79 2.67 5.60 13.86
N ARG A 80 3.57 5.80 12.89
CA ARG A 80 3.36 6.64 11.70
C ARG A 80 3.23 5.83 10.43
N THR A 81 4.02 4.77 10.31
CA THR A 81 4.08 3.94 9.11
C THR A 81 3.67 2.51 9.43
N ILE A 82 2.73 1.99 8.65
CA ILE A 82 2.34 0.58 8.73
C ILE A 82 2.38 -0.07 7.36
N THR A 83 2.99 -1.24 7.28
CA THR A 83 2.96 -2.12 6.10
C THR A 83 2.32 -3.45 6.47
N GLY A 84 1.34 -3.91 5.70
CA GLY A 84 0.64 -5.16 6.01
C GLY A 84 -0.53 -5.45 5.10
N CYS A 85 -1.24 -6.54 5.37
CA CYS A 85 -2.45 -6.89 4.62
C CYS A 85 -3.67 -6.03 5.00
N PRO A 86 -4.71 -5.95 4.17
CA PRO A 86 -5.90 -5.14 4.45
C PRO A 86 -6.47 -5.37 5.86
N LYS A 87 -6.58 -6.63 6.30
CA LYS A 87 -7.07 -6.96 7.64
C LYS A 87 -6.15 -6.47 8.77
N THR A 88 -4.83 -6.57 8.57
CA THR A 88 -3.82 -6.05 9.51
C THR A 88 -3.94 -4.53 9.63
N ILE A 89 -4.05 -3.83 8.50
CA ILE A 89 -4.25 -2.38 8.48
C ILE A 89 -5.55 -2.00 9.20
N ALA A 90 -6.65 -2.68 8.92
CA ALA A 90 -7.95 -2.39 9.54
C ALA A 90 -7.97 -2.56 11.06
N THR A 91 -7.07 -3.39 11.60
CA THR A 91 -6.93 -3.60 13.04
C THR A 91 -5.98 -2.58 13.68
N LEU A 92 -4.85 -2.29 13.01
CA LEU A 92 -3.78 -1.47 13.57
C LEU A 92 -3.93 0.03 13.29
N ALA A 93 -4.58 0.46 12.22
CA ALA A 93 -4.72 1.88 11.92
C ALA A 93 -5.64 2.64 12.91
N PRO A 94 -6.83 2.12 13.30
CA PRO A 94 -7.77 2.88 14.12
C PRO A 94 -7.19 3.34 15.47
N GLY A 95 -7.43 4.59 15.83
CA GLY A 95 -6.98 5.24 17.07
C GLY A 95 -5.50 5.64 17.09
N ARG A 96 -4.69 5.15 16.14
CA ARG A 96 -3.25 5.37 16.09
C ARG A 96 -2.89 6.48 15.09
N PRO A 97 -1.78 7.21 15.29
CA PRO A 97 -1.54 8.42 14.54
C PRO A 97 -0.76 8.14 13.24
N VAL A 98 -1.25 7.12 12.52
CA VAL A 98 -0.73 6.61 11.25
C VAL A 98 -0.93 7.66 10.17
N THR A 99 0.11 7.94 9.40
CA THR A 99 0.08 8.85 8.25
C THR A 99 0.55 8.19 6.96
N HIS A 100 1.23 7.04 7.06
CA HIS A 100 1.80 6.29 5.94
C HIS A 100 1.32 4.84 5.98
N VAL A 101 0.67 4.38 4.92
CA VAL A 101 0.12 3.03 4.82
C VAL A 101 0.60 2.37 3.54
N ILE A 102 1.18 1.18 3.66
CA ILE A 102 1.54 0.31 2.55
C ILE A 102 0.70 -0.96 2.69
N MET A 103 -0.36 -1.05 1.90
CA MET A 103 -1.26 -2.19 1.91
C MET A 103 -0.83 -3.20 0.85
N ARG A 104 -0.50 -4.42 1.29
CA ARG A 104 -0.10 -5.52 0.41
C ARG A 104 -1.06 -6.68 0.57
N THR A 105 -1.65 -7.13 -0.52
CA THR A 105 -2.55 -8.28 -0.49
C THR A 105 -1.85 -9.54 0.04
N CYS A 106 -2.58 -10.36 0.81
CA CYS A 106 -2.07 -11.61 1.35
C CYS A 106 -2.88 -12.80 0.85
N SER A 107 -2.25 -13.95 0.64
CA SER A 107 -2.90 -15.19 0.19
C SER A 107 -3.67 -15.91 1.31
N VAL A 108 -3.59 -15.43 2.56
CA VAL A 108 -4.14 -16.10 3.75
C VAL A 108 -5.49 -15.55 4.15
N HIS A 109 -5.59 -14.22 4.24
CA HIS A 109 -6.86 -13.56 4.36
C HIS A 109 -7.42 -13.41 2.96
N ASN A 110 -8.58 -14.04 2.70
CA ASN A 110 -9.36 -13.77 1.50
C ASN A 110 -9.58 -12.26 1.44
N ASN A 111 -8.96 -11.60 0.47
CA ASN A 111 -9.15 -10.17 0.27
C ASN A 111 -10.31 -10.01 -0.71
N TYR A 112 -11.52 -10.34 -0.28
CA TYR A 112 -12.69 -9.99 -1.09
C TYR A 112 -12.74 -8.47 -1.23
N LYS A 113 -13.31 -7.97 -2.32
CA LYS A 113 -13.48 -6.53 -2.55
C LYS A 113 -14.07 -5.82 -1.32
N ALA A 114 -15.11 -6.40 -0.73
CA ALA A 114 -15.76 -5.86 0.47
C ALA A 114 -14.84 -5.77 1.71
N ASP A 115 -13.82 -6.63 1.83
CA ASP A 115 -12.83 -6.55 2.90
C ASP A 115 -11.84 -5.43 2.67
N ILE A 116 -11.37 -5.27 1.42
CA ILE A 116 -10.49 -4.16 1.03
C ILE A 116 -11.22 -2.83 1.24
N ASP A 117 -12.46 -2.71 0.76
CA ASP A 117 -13.28 -1.50 0.93
C ASP A 117 -13.42 -1.13 2.41
N ARG A 118 -13.70 -2.12 3.28
CA ARG A 118 -13.76 -1.91 4.74
C ARG A 118 -12.43 -1.48 5.33
N SER A 119 -11.32 -2.05 4.87
CA SER A 119 -9.98 -1.64 5.29
C SER A 119 -9.67 -0.20 4.90
N VAL A 120 -10.11 0.26 3.73
CA VAL A 120 -9.97 1.67 3.31
C VAL A 120 -10.75 2.59 4.23
N VAL A 121 -12.03 2.28 4.46
CA VAL A 121 -12.88 3.08 5.35
C VAL A 121 -12.33 3.12 6.77
N SER A 122 -11.65 2.06 7.22
CA SER A 122 -11.02 2.04 8.55
C SER A 122 -9.92 3.09 8.72
N LEU A 123 -9.30 3.56 7.62
CA LEU A 123 -8.27 4.60 7.66
C LEU A 123 -8.82 5.94 8.17
N ASP A 124 -10.13 6.20 8.05
CA ASP A 124 -10.74 7.43 8.62
C ASP A 124 -10.75 7.47 10.14
N ARG A 125 -10.46 6.33 10.77
CA ARG A 125 -10.42 6.14 12.22
C ARG A 125 -9.01 6.31 12.78
N THR A 126 -8.00 6.61 11.96
CA THR A 126 -6.69 7.04 12.47
C THR A 126 -6.82 8.35 13.23
N SER A 127 -5.91 8.60 14.17
CA SER A 127 -5.87 9.87 14.91
C SER A 127 -5.09 10.97 14.18
N ALA A 128 -4.43 10.63 13.07
CA ALA A 128 -3.77 11.56 12.17
C ALA A 128 -4.24 11.32 10.71
N PRO A 129 -4.30 12.36 9.86
CA PRO A 129 -4.72 12.20 8.49
C PRO A 129 -3.71 11.38 7.66
N ILE A 130 -4.21 10.51 6.77
CA ILE A 130 -3.34 9.73 5.86
C ILE A 130 -2.76 10.66 4.80
N GLN A 131 -1.43 10.63 4.66
CA GLN A 131 -0.66 11.43 3.70
C GLN A 131 -0.06 10.58 2.58
N ILE A 132 0.40 9.36 2.91
CA ILE A 132 1.01 8.46 1.92
C ILE A 132 0.31 7.12 1.95
N LEU A 133 -0.05 6.67 0.75
CA LEU A 133 -0.82 5.46 0.57
C LEU A 133 -0.28 4.67 -0.63
N HIS A 134 0.17 3.45 -0.38
CA HIS A 134 0.63 2.52 -1.39
C HIS A 134 -0.24 1.27 -1.37
N PHE A 135 -0.71 0.85 -2.54
CA PHE A 135 -1.53 -0.35 -2.72
C PHE A 135 -0.92 -1.34 -3.71
N ASP A 136 -0.80 -2.60 -3.29
CA ASP A 136 -0.26 -3.68 -4.10
C ASP A 136 -1.34 -4.76 -4.38
N PHE A 137 -1.83 -4.80 -5.62
CA PHE A 137 -2.87 -5.72 -6.12
C PHE A 137 -2.35 -7.00 -6.77
N ASP A 138 -1.04 -7.26 -6.74
CA ASP A 138 -0.37 -8.31 -7.53
C ASP A 138 -0.99 -9.72 -7.42
N LYS A 139 -1.70 -10.04 -6.34
CA LYS A 139 -2.26 -11.38 -6.08
C LYS A 139 -3.75 -11.55 -6.40
N TYR A 140 -4.45 -10.53 -6.89
CA TYR A 140 -5.91 -10.55 -7.05
C TYR A 140 -6.38 -9.87 -8.35
N PRO A 141 -6.23 -10.54 -9.52
CA PRO A 141 -6.58 -9.96 -10.82
C PRO A 141 -8.08 -9.68 -10.99
N GLU A 142 -8.94 -10.29 -10.17
CA GLU A 142 -10.39 -10.05 -10.20
C GLU A 142 -10.81 -8.74 -9.53
N ILE A 143 -9.91 -8.06 -8.82
CA ILE A 143 -10.19 -6.80 -8.15
C ILE A 143 -9.68 -5.67 -9.02
N ASN A 144 -10.60 -4.86 -9.53
CA ASN A 144 -10.24 -3.65 -10.24
C ASN A 144 -9.55 -2.67 -9.28
N ALA A 145 -8.25 -2.45 -9.48
CA ALA A 145 -7.44 -1.52 -8.70
C ALA A 145 -7.96 -0.07 -8.73
N TRP A 146 -8.81 0.28 -9.68
CA TRP A 146 -9.39 1.63 -9.80
C TRP A 146 -10.65 1.83 -8.96
N ASP A 147 -11.41 0.76 -8.69
CA ASP A 147 -12.56 0.81 -7.79
C ASP A 147 -12.13 1.27 -6.39
N PHE A 148 -10.91 0.91 -6.02
CA PHE A 148 -10.25 1.32 -4.80
C PHE A 148 -10.13 2.86 -4.68
N VAL A 149 -9.76 3.54 -5.76
CA VAL A 149 -9.70 5.01 -5.80
C VAL A 149 -11.10 5.59 -5.60
N GLY A 150 -12.12 4.97 -6.20
CA GLY A 150 -13.52 5.31 -5.97
C GLY A 150 -13.92 5.23 -4.49
N VAL A 151 -13.50 4.17 -3.78
CA VAL A 151 -13.75 4.02 -2.34
C VAL A 151 -12.99 5.06 -1.53
N LEU A 152 -11.75 5.40 -1.90
CA LEU A 152 -11.00 6.46 -1.21
C LEU A 152 -11.75 7.79 -1.23
N LYS A 153 -12.46 8.12 -2.31
CA LYS A 153 -13.27 9.35 -2.40
C LYS A 153 -14.39 9.43 -1.37
N THR A 154 -14.80 8.28 -0.80
CA THR A 154 -15.82 8.22 0.25
C THR A 154 -15.27 8.43 1.66
N THR A 155 -13.95 8.59 1.77
CA THR A 155 -13.22 8.77 3.04
C THR A 155 -12.68 10.19 3.17
N LYS A 156 -11.90 10.48 4.22
CA LYS A 156 -11.18 11.74 4.40
C LYS A 156 -9.91 11.85 3.55
N ALA A 157 -9.47 10.76 2.91
CA ALA A 157 -8.26 10.73 2.09
C ALA A 157 -8.17 11.85 1.02
N PRO A 158 -9.24 12.25 0.32
CA PRO A 158 -9.15 13.34 -0.67
C PRO A 158 -8.67 14.67 -0.10
N LEU A 159 -8.88 14.90 1.20
CA LEU A 159 -8.52 16.14 1.88
C LEU A 159 -7.12 16.14 2.50
N SER A 160 -6.40 15.01 2.46
CA SER A 160 -5.10 14.90 3.13
C SER A 160 -4.04 14.10 2.39
N LEU A 161 -4.44 13.25 1.45
CA LEU A 161 -3.51 12.36 0.77
C LEU A 161 -2.60 13.18 -0.15
N GLU A 162 -1.29 13.08 0.07
CA GLU A 162 -0.25 13.78 -0.69
C GLU A 162 0.39 12.87 -1.74
N ARG A 163 0.51 11.56 -1.45
CA ARG A 163 1.04 10.55 -2.36
C ARG A 163 0.16 9.32 -2.41
N LEU A 164 -0.22 8.92 -3.62
CA LEU A 164 -0.91 7.68 -3.93
C LEU A 164 -0.07 6.85 -4.91
N THR A 165 0.27 5.62 -4.51
CA THR A 165 0.93 4.64 -5.36
C THR A 165 0.02 3.42 -5.52
N ILE A 166 -0.20 2.97 -6.75
CA ILE A 166 -1.03 1.80 -7.06
C ILE A 166 -0.21 0.86 -7.96
N ARG A 167 -0.05 -0.40 -7.56
CA ARG A 167 0.55 -1.42 -8.42
C ARG A 167 -0.51 -2.16 -9.21
N VAL A 168 -0.34 -2.21 -10.52
CA VAL A 168 -1.19 -2.95 -11.47
C VAL A 168 -0.32 -3.62 -12.53
N THR A 169 -0.88 -4.54 -13.30
CA THR A 169 -0.15 -5.11 -14.43
C THR A 169 -0.22 -4.18 -15.64
N LEU A 170 0.91 -3.99 -16.32
CA LEU A 170 0.98 -3.23 -17.57
C LEU A 170 0.09 -3.86 -18.63
N LEU A 171 0.04 -5.19 -18.67
CA LEU A 171 -0.77 -5.92 -19.64
C LEU A 171 -2.26 -5.61 -19.44
N ASP A 172 -2.76 -5.61 -18.21
CA ASP A 172 -4.15 -5.25 -17.93
C ASP A 172 -4.41 -3.78 -18.28
N PHE A 173 -3.49 -2.87 -17.90
CA PHE A 173 -3.61 -1.46 -18.25
C PHE A 173 -3.68 -1.24 -19.77
N ALA A 174 -2.76 -1.83 -20.53
CA ALA A 174 -2.70 -1.74 -21.99
C ALA A 174 -3.95 -2.37 -22.63
N THR A 175 -4.40 -3.51 -22.11
CA THR A 175 -5.60 -4.19 -22.59
C THR A 175 -6.85 -3.35 -22.37
N GLN A 176 -7.00 -2.71 -21.21
CA GLN A 176 -8.12 -1.82 -20.92
C GLN A 176 -8.09 -0.57 -21.81
N GLN A 177 -6.91 0.03 -22.00
CA GLN A 177 -6.75 1.19 -22.89
C GLN A 177 -7.08 0.84 -24.36
N ALA A 178 -6.70 -0.35 -24.82
CA ALA A 178 -7.04 -0.81 -26.17
C ALA A 178 -8.54 -1.10 -26.34
N LYS A 179 -9.22 -1.57 -25.29
CA LYS A 179 -10.66 -1.88 -25.30
C LYS A 179 -11.55 -0.65 -25.12
N ASN A 180 -11.10 0.33 -24.35
CA ASN A 180 -11.85 1.55 -24.07
C ASN A 180 -10.98 2.79 -24.38
N PRO A 181 -11.28 3.54 -25.47
CA PRO A 181 -10.50 4.73 -25.83
C PRO A 181 -10.57 5.85 -24.77
N ASN A 182 -11.59 5.86 -23.91
CA ASN A 182 -11.75 6.84 -22.83
C ASN A 182 -11.12 6.40 -21.51
N TYR A 183 -10.50 5.21 -21.43
CA TYR A 183 -10.01 4.63 -20.19
C TYR A 183 -9.08 5.58 -19.42
N ILE A 184 -8.06 6.16 -20.07
CA ILE A 184 -7.16 7.13 -19.41
C ILE A 184 -7.88 8.37 -18.86
N THR A 185 -8.92 8.83 -19.56
CA THR A 185 -9.75 9.98 -19.15
C THR A 185 -10.58 9.62 -17.93
N GLU A 186 -11.21 8.44 -17.92
CA GLU A 186 -11.95 7.92 -16.77
C GLU A 186 -11.04 7.76 -15.55
N LEU A 187 -9.80 7.27 -15.74
CA LEU A 187 -8.81 7.17 -14.66
C LEU A 187 -8.43 8.53 -14.08
N ALA A 188 -8.19 9.53 -14.94
CA ALA A 188 -7.90 10.89 -14.48
C ALA A 188 -9.06 11.46 -13.65
N GLN A 189 -10.31 11.23 -14.07
CA GLN A 189 -11.50 11.70 -13.37
C GLN A 189 -11.66 11.09 -11.97
N LEU A 190 -11.10 9.91 -11.70
CA LEU A 190 -11.11 9.34 -10.35
C LEU A 190 -10.39 10.24 -9.33
N LEU A 191 -9.37 11.00 -9.76
CA LEU A 191 -8.64 11.92 -8.88
C LEU A 191 -9.36 13.25 -8.64
N GLN A 192 -10.51 13.49 -9.29
CA GLN A 192 -11.32 14.67 -8.99
C GLN A 192 -11.75 14.68 -7.53
N GLY A 193 -11.55 15.82 -6.86
CA GLY A 193 -11.86 16.02 -5.44
C GLY A 193 -10.68 15.77 -4.50
N PHE A 194 -9.56 15.22 -4.98
CA PHE A 194 -8.33 15.20 -4.19
C PHE A 194 -7.71 16.60 -4.20
N THR A 195 -7.64 17.24 -3.03
CA THR A 195 -7.18 18.64 -2.86
C THR A 195 -5.75 18.75 -2.34
N CYS A 196 -5.13 17.64 -1.95
CA CYS A 196 -3.76 17.61 -1.43
C CYS A 196 -2.82 16.70 -2.23
N LEU A 197 -3.34 15.94 -3.19
CA LEU A 197 -2.57 14.93 -3.92
C LEU A 197 -1.56 15.61 -4.83
N ARG A 198 -0.28 15.38 -4.56
CA ARG A 198 0.86 15.95 -5.30
C ARG A 198 1.57 14.90 -6.14
N TYR A 199 1.59 13.66 -5.65
CA TYR A 199 2.27 12.54 -6.29
C TYR A 199 1.27 11.42 -6.57
N PHE A 200 1.10 11.10 -7.85
CA PHE A 200 0.35 9.91 -8.25
C PHE A 200 1.26 9.00 -9.09
N GLU A 201 1.39 7.75 -8.64
CA GLU A 201 2.27 6.77 -9.26
C GLU A 201 1.53 5.47 -9.50
N VAL A 202 1.63 4.96 -10.72
CA VAL A 202 1.20 3.62 -11.09
C VAL A 202 2.45 2.80 -11.35
N GLU A 203 2.65 1.71 -10.63
CA GLU A 203 3.84 0.85 -10.76
C GLU A 203 3.47 -0.51 -11.33
N GLU A 204 4.43 -1.19 -11.95
CA GLU A 204 4.25 -2.58 -12.40
C GLU A 204 4.16 -3.52 -11.21
N ALA A 205 3.16 -4.40 -11.23
CA ALA A 205 3.04 -5.52 -10.31
C ALA A 205 4.06 -6.62 -10.67
N GLU A 206 4.96 -6.96 -9.75
CA GLU A 206 6.03 -7.95 -9.99
C GLU A 206 5.48 -9.38 -10.03
N HIS A 207 5.27 -9.91 -11.23
CA HIS A 207 5.00 -11.34 -11.38
C HIS A 207 6.30 -12.12 -11.16
N GLY A 208 6.33 -12.97 -10.14
CA GLY A 208 7.47 -13.83 -9.86
C GLY A 208 7.88 -14.65 -11.09
N LEU A 209 9.12 -14.44 -11.55
CA LEU A 209 9.86 -15.24 -12.53
C LEU A 209 9.04 -15.71 -13.74
N ILE A 210 8.85 -14.84 -14.73
CA ILE A 210 8.69 -15.30 -16.12
C ILE A 210 9.62 -14.48 -17.02
N GLU A 211 10.48 -15.23 -17.70
CA GLU A 211 11.45 -14.83 -18.70
C GLU A 211 10.84 -13.90 -19.78
N GLU A 212 11.62 -12.86 -20.11
CA GLU A 212 11.69 -12.17 -21.41
C GLU A 212 10.45 -12.27 -22.32
N GLN A 213 9.38 -11.57 -21.95
CA GLN A 213 8.44 -11.01 -22.94
C GLN A 213 9.10 -9.79 -23.61
N PRO A 214 8.69 -9.36 -24.84
CA PRO A 214 9.24 -8.15 -25.49
C PRO A 214 9.35 -7.06 -24.44
N SER A 215 10.57 -6.53 -24.25
CA SER A 215 10.95 -5.85 -23.01
C SER A 215 9.81 -4.95 -22.58
N SER A 216 9.24 -5.11 -21.38
CA SER A 216 7.97 -4.45 -21.00
C SER A 216 7.95 -2.95 -21.36
N ARG A 217 9.14 -2.35 -21.37
CA ARG A 217 9.47 -1.04 -21.94
C ARG A 217 8.98 -0.76 -23.36
N GLU A 218 9.15 -1.66 -24.33
CA GLU A 218 8.64 -1.51 -25.70
C GLU A 218 7.11 -1.43 -25.73
N VAL A 219 6.43 -2.25 -24.91
CA VAL A 219 4.97 -2.22 -24.78
C VAL A 219 4.53 -0.89 -24.14
N ILE A 220 5.23 -0.43 -23.10
CA ILE A 220 4.99 0.88 -22.48
C ILE A 220 5.15 1.98 -23.53
N ASP A 221 6.29 2.02 -24.21
CA ASP A 221 6.60 3.05 -25.22
C ASP A 221 5.54 3.07 -26.32
N MET A 222 5.06 1.91 -26.80
CA MET A 222 3.99 1.83 -27.78
C MET A 222 2.65 2.37 -27.25
N VAL A 223 2.23 1.97 -26.04
CA VAL A 223 0.98 2.44 -25.43
C VAL A 223 1.02 3.95 -25.22
N PHE A 224 2.12 4.48 -24.68
CA PHE A 224 2.26 5.92 -24.43
C PHE A 224 2.40 6.73 -25.72
N ALA A 225 3.08 6.21 -26.75
CA ALA A 225 3.14 6.87 -28.05
C ALA A 225 1.74 7.03 -28.69
N VAL A 226 0.83 6.08 -28.47
CA VAL A 226 -0.56 6.20 -28.92
C VAL A 226 -1.32 7.23 -28.07
N LEU A 227 -1.20 7.16 -26.75
CA LEU A 227 -1.86 8.09 -25.82
C LEU A 227 -1.46 9.54 -26.05
N GLU A 228 -0.16 9.82 -26.19
CA GLU A 228 0.39 11.16 -26.41
C GLU A 228 -0.06 11.77 -27.75
N ARG A 229 -0.42 10.95 -28.75
CA ARG A 229 -1.00 11.42 -30.01
C ARG A 229 -2.50 11.76 -29.89
N GLN A 230 -3.18 11.15 -28.93
CA GLN A 230 -4.64 11.25 -28.78
C GLN A 230 -5.03 12.34 -27.78
N THR A 231 -4.20 12.62 -26.78
CA THR A 231 -4.54 13.53 -25.69
C THR A 231 -3.29 14.15 -25.07
N ASP A 232 -3.37 15.42 -24.69
CA ASP A 232 -2.39 16.04 -23.79
C ASP A 232 -2.58 15.47 -22.38
N LEU A 233 -1.78 14.46 -22.05
CA LEU A 233 -1.82 13.79 -20.76
C LEU A 233 -1.58 14.78 -19.61
N SER A 234 -0.66 15.74 -19.76
CA SER A 234 -0.37 16.70 -18.70
C SER A 234 -1.59 17.57 -18.39
N ALA A 235 -2.22 18.11 -19.44
CA ALA A 235 -3.42 18.91 -19.30
C ALA A 235 -4.61 18.10 -18.74
N LEU A 236 -4.81 16.86 -19.18
CA LEU A 236 -5.88 15.98 -18.71
C LEU A 236 -5.79 15.74 -17.18
N TRP A 237 -4.62 15.32 -16.71
CA TRP A 237 -4.42 14.96 -15.30
C TRP A 237 -4.43 16.20 -14.39
N LYS A 238 -3.81 17.32 -14.81
CA LYS A 238 -3.88 18.58 -14.07
C LYS A 238 -5.29 19.19 -14.06
N GLY A 239 -6.06 19.00 -15.14
CA GLY A 239 -7.47 19.38 -15.18
C GLY A 239 -8.32 18.60 -14.18
N SER A 240 -7.98 17.33 -13.93
CA SER A 240 -8.70 16.47 -12.99
C SER A 240 -8.24 16.61 -11.55
N CYS A 241 -6.94 16.84 -11.31
CA CYS A 241 -6.37 17.08 -9.98
C CYS A 241 -5.28 18.18 -10.07
N PRO A 242 -5.64 19.47 -9.86
CA PRO A 242 -4.73 20.60 -10.07
C PRO A 242 -3.51 20.64 -9.14
N THR A 243 -3.54 19.91 -8.01
CA THR A 243 -2.43 19.86 -7.05
C THR A 243 -1.34 18.88 -7.45
N LEU A 244 -1.56 18.04 -8.47
CA LEU A 244 -0.54 17.11 -8.95
C LEU A 244 0.68 17.85 -9.48
N THR A 245 1.82 17.57 -8.85
CA THR A 245 3.13 18.02 -9.28
C THR A 245 3.92 16.91 -9.97
N THR A 246 3.56 15.65 -9.70
CA THR A 246 4.22 14.50 -10.30
C THR A 246 3.21 13.44 -10.68
N LEU A 247 3.28 13.00 -11.94
CA LEU A 247 2.55 11.86 -12.45
C LEU A 247 3.52 10.88 -13.08
N LYS A 248 3.55 9.66 -12.56
CA LYS A 248 4.34 8.56 -13.14
C LYS A 248 3.44 7.36 -13.40
N LEU A 249 3.52 6.84 -14.61
CA LEU A 249 2.78 5.68 -15.04
C LEU A 249 3.79 4.64 -15.53
N PHE A 250 3.94 3.55 -14.79
CA PHE A 250 4.99 2.54 -14.95
C PHE A 250 6.39 3.19 -14.89
N ASP A 251 7.23 3.03 -15.91
CA ASP A 251 8.56 3.65 -15.98
C ASP A 251 8.55 5.05 -16.64
N LYS A 252 7.38 5.55 -17.05
CA LYS A 252 7.21 6.84 -17.74
C LYS A 252 6.75 7.95 -16.78
N THR A 253 7.58 8.97 -16.59
CA THR A 253 7.18 10.23 -15.93
C THR A 253 6.52 11.14 -16.95
N ILE A 254 5.32 11.62 -16.65
CA ILE A 254 4.55 12.53 -17.52
C ILE A 254 4.88 13.99 -17.22
N PHE A 255 4.99 14.35 -15.93
CA PHE A 255 5.46 15.64 -15.43
C PHE A 255 5.86 15.53 -13.96
#